data_AF-A0A285IKE3-F1
#
_entry.id   AF-A0A285IKE3-F1
#
_cell.length_a   1.000
_cell.length_b   1.000
_cell.length_c   1.000
_cell.angle_alpha   90.00
_cell.angle_beta   90.00
_cell.angle_gamma   90.00
#
_symmetry.space_group_name_H-M   'P 1'
#
loop_
_entity.id
_entity.type
_entity.pdbx_description
1 polymer ?
#
loop_
_entity_poly.entity_id
_entity_poly.type
_entity_poly.pdbx_seq_one_letter_code
_entity_poly.pdbx_strand_id
1 'polypeptide(L)' 'MFNLVCKNSITKNDIKIKGKVLQDYSFDGKERPWIKKKIQTHLLADAYFKLGYQNKAVRVDECGTYL' A
#
# COMPACT_ATOMS: atom_id res chain seq x y z
N MET A 1 -18.77 -19.41 24.33
CA MET A 1 -18.93 -18.48 23.19
C MET A 1 -17.98 -17.32 23.43
N PHE A 2 -16.74 -17.41 22.92
CA PHE A 2 -15.69 -16.44 23.25
C PHE A 2 -15.74 -15.26 22.28
N ASN A 3 -16.11 -14.09 22.79
CA ASN A 3 -16.03 -12.82 22.06
C ASN A 3 -14.57 -12.36 22.00
N LEU A 4 -13.95 -12.47 20.82
CA LEU A 4 -12.67 -11.81 20.52
C LEU A 4 -12.95 -10.38 20.05
N VAL A 5 -12.95 -9.45 20.99
CA VAL A 5 -12.91 -8.03 20.73
C VAL A 5 -11.45 -7.65 20.46
N CYS A 6 -11.04 -7.54 19.20
CA CYS A 6 -9.75 -6.96 18.84
C CYS A 6 -9.81 -5.43 18.97
N LYS A 7 -9.60 -4.91 20.19
CA LYS A 7 -9.22 -3.52 20.43
C LYS A 7 -7.69 -3.42 20.36
N ASN A 8 -7.13 -3.29 19.17
CA ASN A 8 -5.74 -2.82 19.05
C ASN A 8 -5.76 -1.32 18.84
N SER A 9 -5.69 -0.60 19.97
CA SER A 9 -5.36 0.82 20.02
C SER A 9 -4.05 1.05 19.29
N ILE A 10 -4.10 1.88 18.25
CA ILE A 10 -2.95 2.39 17.51
C ILE A 10 -2.04 3.12 18.50
N THR A 11 -0.92 2.50 18.90
CA THR A 11 0.18 3.22 19.55
C THR A 11 1.26 3.48 18.51
N LYS A 12 1.07 4.53 17.70
CA LYS A 12 2.16 5.09 16.88
C LYS A 12 3.12 5.82 17.80
N ASN A 13 4.20 5.15 18.22
CA ASN A 13 5.33 5.79 18.89
C ASN A 13 6.63 5.08 18.50
N ASP A 14 7.07 5.27 17.25
CA ASP A 14 8.40 4.82 16.84
C ASP A 14 9.25 6.05 16.47
N ILE A 15 9.94 6.54 17.50
CA ILE A 15 11.31 7.09 17.54
C ILE A 15 11.81 7.75 16.24
N LYS A 16 11.94 9.09 16.28
CA LYS A 16 12.62 9.90 15.25
C LYS A 16 14.12 9.59 15.21
N ILE A 17 14.53 8.56 14.50
CA ILE A 17 15.90 8.44 13.98
C ILE A 17 15.99 9.47 12.85
N LYS A 18 16.68 10.60 13.08
CA LYS A 18 16.92 11.63 12.05
C LYS A 18 17.96 11.16 11.01
N GLY A 19 17.67 10.06 10.33
CA GLY A 19 18.26 9.76 9.03
C GLY A 19 17.50 10.54 7.95
N LYS A 20 18.17 10.96 6.87
CA LYS A 20 17.44 11.42 5.68
C LYS A 20 16.62 10.23 5.18
N VAL A 21 15.29 10.35 5.15
CA VAL A 21 14.42 9.37 4.49
C VAL A 21 14.91 9.23 3.05
N LEU A 22 15.16 8.01 2.59
CA LEU A 22 15.55 7.78 1.20
C LEU A 22 14.43 8.31 0.31
N GLN A 23 14.73 9.30 -0.51
CA GLN A 23 13.79 9.91 -1.42
C GLN A 23 13.97 9.28 -2.79
N ASP A 24 12.86 8.85 -3.37
CA ASP A 24 12.86 8.21 -4.69
C ASP A 24 12.98 9.28 -5.77
N TYR A 25 14.21 9.61 -6.16
CA TYR A 25 14.47 10.48 -7.30
C TYR A 25 14.96 9.68 -8.52
N SER A 26 14.61 10.16 -9.71
CA SER A 26 15.22 9.73 -10.97
C SER A 26 16.67 10.20 -11.04
N PHE A 27 17.46 9.62 -11.94
CA PHE A 27 18.79 10.13 -12.30
C PHE A 27 18.74 11.63 -12.69
N ASP A 28 17.66 12.06 -13.35
CA ASP A 28 17.42 13.46 -13.73
C ASP A 28 16.92 14.37 -12.57
N GLY A 29 16.91 13.88 -11.33
CA GLY A 29 16.43 14.62 -10.16
C GLY A 29 14.90 14.75 -10.03
N LYS A 30 14.12 14.16 -10.94
CA LYS A 30 12.65 14.15 -10.86
C LYS A 30 12.15 13.20 -9.76
N GLU A 31 11.24 13.66 -8.91
CA GLU A 31 10.62 12.81 -7.90
C GLU A 31 9.80 11.67 -8.55
N ARG A 32 9.98 10.45 -8.04
CA ARG A 32 9.20 9.26 -8.39
C ARG A 32 8.34 8.90 -7.19
N PRO A 33 7.09 9.39 -7.11
CA PRO A 33 6.24 9.18 -5.93
C PRO A 33 5.65 7.75 -5.91
N TRP A 34 6.49 6.74 -5.71
CA TRP A 34 6.11 5.33 -5.71
C TRP A 34 5.02 5.02 -4.70
N ILE A 35 5.12 5.60 -3.50
CA ILE A 35 4.13 5.44 -2.44
C ILE A 35 2.74 5.88 -2.92
N LYS A 36 2.64 7.09 -3.50
CA LYS A 36 1.36 7.62 -4.01
C LYS A 36 0.78 6.72 -5.11
N LYS A 37 1.64 6.26 -6.03
CA LYS A 37 1.23 5.37 -7.11
C LYS A 37 0.74 4.02 -6.57
N LYS A 38 1.43 3.42 -5.59
CA LYS A 38 1.01 2.14 -5.00
C LYS A 38 -0.33 2.25 -4.27
N ILE A 39 -0.56 3.34 -3.52
CA ILE A 39 -1.87 3.63 -2.91
C ILE A 39 -2.97 3.68 -3.98
N GLN A 40 -2.72 4.38 -5.09
CA GLN A 40 -3.69 4.46 -6.20
C GLN A 40 -3.96 3.09 -6.83
N THR A 41 -2.95 2.23 -6.95
CA THR A 41 -3.11 0.86 -7.44
C THR A 41 -4.02 0.02 -6.55
N HIS A 42 -3.87 0.09 -5.22
CA HIS A 42 -4.75 -0.62 -4.29
C HIS A 42 -6.20 -0.12 -4.38
N LEU A 43 -6.40 1.20 -4.46
CA LEU A 43 -7.74 1.78 -4.66
C LEU A 43 -8.38 1.30 -5.97
N LEU A 44 -7.57 1.13 -7.02
CA LEU A 44 -8.04 0.58 -8.29
C LEU A 44 -8.41 -0.90 -8.18
N ALA A 45 -7.63 -1.70 -7.44
CA ALA A 45 -7.95 -3.10 -7.18
C ALA A 45 -9.30 -3.24 -6.45
N ASP A 46 -9.53 -2.43 -5.42
CA ASP A 46 -10.80 -2.37 -4.69
C ASP A 46 -11.98 -2.03 -5.60
N ALA A 47 -11.80 -1.10 -6.54
CA ALA A 47 -12.83 -0.75 -7.51
C ALA A 47 -13.16 -1.94 -8.43
N TYR A 48 -12.14 -2.66 -8.92
CA TYR A 48 -12.37 -3.88 -9.71
C TYR A 48 -13.09 -4.97 -8.92
N PHE A 49 -12.74 -5.13 -7.64
CA PHE A 49 -13.40 -6.10 -6.77
C PHE A 49 -14.89 -5.78 -6.61
N LYS A 50 -15.22 -4.51 -6.33
CA LYS A 50 -16.62 -4.02 -6.19
C LYS A 50 -17.44 -4.20 -7.47
N LEU A 51 -16.81 -4.09 -8.64
CA LEU A 51 -17.45 -4.30 -9.93
C LEU A 51 -17.57 -5.78 -10.35
N GLY A 52 -17.09 -6.72 -9.52
CA GLY A 52 -17.12 -8.15 -9.81
C GLY A 52 -15.97 -8.68 -10.67
N TYR A 53 -14.98 -7.85 -11.00
CA TYR A 53 -13.79 -8.25 -11.77
C TYR A 53 -12.68 -8.83 -10.87
N GLN A 54 -12.98 -9.93 -10.18
CA GLN A 54 -12.10 -10.55 -9.16
C GLN A 54 -10.70 -10.87 -9.68
N ASN A 55 -10.59 -11.56 -10.83
CA ASN A 55 -9.30 -11.91 -11.44
C ASN A 55 -8.45 -10.67 -11.76
N LYS A 56 -9.11 -9.57 -12.13
CA LYS A 56 -8.42 -8.31 -12.44
C LYS A 56 -8.00 -7.58 -11.17
N ALA A 57 -8.84 -7.58 -10.14
CA ALA A 57 -8.54 -7.01 -8.83
C ALA A 57 -7.27 -7.64 -8.24
N VAL A 58 -7.20 -8.97 -8.18
CA VAL A 58 -6.03 -9.71 -7.65
C VAL A 58 -4.75 -9.34 -8.39
N ARG A 59 -4.76 -9.36 -9.73
CA ARG A 59 -3.57 -8.99 -10.53
C ARG A 59 -3.10 -7.55 -10.31
N VAL A 60 -4.04 -6.62 -10.14
CA VAL A 60 -3.73 -5.21 -9.89
C VAL A 60 -3.18 -5.02 -8.48
N ASP A 61 -3.72 -5.74 -7.50
CA ASP A 61 -3.29 -5.68 -6.10
C ASP A 61 -1.88 -6.23 -5.89
N GLU A 62 -1.65 -7.44 -6.43
CA GLU A 62 -0.47 -8.26 -6.17
C GLU A 62 0.74 -7.91 -7.05
N CYS A 63 0.55 -7.23 -8.19
CA CYS A 63 1.65 -6.75 -9.06
C CYS A 63 2.77 -7.80 -9.27
N GLY A 64 2.48 -8.88 -9.99
CA GLY A 64 3.51 -9.81 -10.49
C GLY A 64 4.14 -10.75 -9.46
N THR A 65 3.50 -10.99 -8.30
CA THR A 65 3.96 -12.00 -7.33
C THR A 65 3.83 -13.43 -7.87
N TYR A 66 2.97 -13.65 -8.85
CA TYR A 66 2.80 -14.91 -9.55
C TYR A 66 2.92 -14.64 -11.06
N LEU A 67 4.09 -14.96 -11.61
CA LEU A 67 4.33 -15.13 -13.05
C LEU A 67 4.18 -16.61 -13.41
#